data_AF-A0A0R1LYF9-F1
#
_entry.id   AF-A0A0R1LYF9-F1
#
_cell.length_a   1.000
_cell.length_b   1.000
_cell.length_c   1.000
_cell.angle_alpha   90.00
_cell.angle_beta   90.00
_cell.angle_gamma   90.00
#
_symmetry.space_group_name_H-M   'P 1'
#
loop_
_entity.id
_entity.type
_entity.pdbx_description
1 polymer ?
#
loop_
_entity_poly.entity_id
_entity_poly.type
_entity_poly.pdbx_seq_one_letter_code
_entity_poly.pdbx_strand_id
1 'polypeptide(L)' 'MIFKVYYQEDKVRNPKREDTKSLYIEADTEVDARATVAANTSHNIEFIEPLEGQFLEYEQENPDYKLTEFNQ' A
#
# COMPACT_ATOMS: atom_id res chain seq x y z
N MET A 1 8.74 -9.42 -0.93
CA MET A 1 9.15 -8.14 -0.28
C MET A 1 7.91 -7.43 0.20
N ILE A 2 8.02 -6.57 1.22
CA ILE A 2 6.88 -5.81 1.74
C ILE A 2 6.90 -4.41 1.17
N PHE A 3 5.75 -3.96 0.67
CA PHE A 3 5.56 -2.65 0.11
C PHE A 3 4.54 -1.87 0.92
N LYS A 4 4.82 -0.60 1.16
CA LYS A 4 3.86 0.37 1.66
C LYS A 4 3.26 1.11 0.47
N VAL A 5 1.96 0.92 0.26
CA VAL A 5 1.23 1.51 -0.85
C VAL A 5 0.45 2.70 -0.32
N TYR A 6 0.78 3.89 -0.81
CA TYR A 6 0.03 5.11 -0.55
C TYR A 6 -1.06 5.29 -1.60
N TYR A 7 -2.28 5.52 -1.16
CA TYR A 7 -3.43 5.56 -2.06
C TYR A 7 -4.54 6.49 -1.56
N GLN A 8 -5.43 6.88 -2.47
CA GLN A 8 -6.74 7.44 -2.15
C GLN A 8 -7.86 6.46 -2.48
N GLU A 9 -8.98 6.54 -1.79
CA GLU A 9 -10.08 5.56 -1.90
C GLU A 9 -10.67 5.44 -3.31
N ASP A 10 -10.72 6.55 -4.05
CA ASP A 10 -11.30 6.61 -5.39
C ASP A 10 -10.50 7.52 -6.31
N LYS A 11 -10.75 7.37 -7.62
CA LYS A 11 -10.17 8.18 -8.71
C LYS A 11 -11.11 9.30 -9.19
N VAL A 12 -12.28 9.45 -8.56
CA VAL A 12 -13.36 10.33 -9.03
C VAL A 12 -13.14 11.76 -8.55
N ARG A 13 -12.66 11.94 -7.32
CA ARG A 13 -12.39 13.25 -6.74
C ARG A 13 -10.96 13.71 -7.00
N ASN A 14 -10.76 15.04 -6.93
CA ASN A 14 -9.43 15.62 -6.98
C ASN A 14 -8.60 15.13 -5.77
N PRO A 15 -7.32 14.76 -5.97
CA PRO A 15 -6.47 14.29 -4.88
C PRO A 15 -6.31 15.35 -3.79
N LYS A 16 -6.60 14.97 -2.54
CA LYS A 16 -6.33 15.79 -1.34
C LYS A 16 -5.27 15.13 -0.49
N ARG A 17 -4.29 15.90 0.00
CA ARG A 17 -3.13 15.34 0.73
C ARG A 17 -3.54 14.71 2.05
N GLU A 18 -4.58 15.23 2.69
CA GLU A 18 -5.08 14.80 3.99
C GLU A 18 -5.82 13.46 3.92
N ASP A 19 -6.24 13.05 2.71
CA ASP A 19 -7.02 11.84 2.49
C ASP A 19 -6.17 10.65 2.02
N THR A 20 -4.85 10.82 1.87
CA THR A 20 -3.94 9.73 1.51
C THR A 20 -3.88 8.72 2.64
N LYS A 21 -4.21 7.48 2.32
CA LYS A 21 -4.13 6.31 3.21
C LYS A 21 -2.96 5.44 2.80
N SER A 22 -2.57 4.52 3.68
CA SER A 22 -1.55 3.53 3.40
C SER A 22 -2.02 2.13 3.71
N LEU A 23 -1.57 1.16 2.92
CA LEU A 23 -1.69 -0.26 3.21
C LEU A 23 -0.33 -0.94 3.02
N TYR A 24 -0.15 -2.09 3.65
CA TYR A 24 1.04 -2.91 3.50
C TYR A 24 0.68 -4.16 2.71
N ILE A 25 1.48 -4.51 1.71
CA ILE A 25 1.26 -5.69 0.88
C ILE A 25 2.58 -6.43 0.67
N GLU A 26 2.51 -7.76 0.63
CA GLU A 26 3.63 -8.60 0.23
C GLU A 26 3.54 -8.89 -1.28
N ALA A 27 4.64 -8.63 -1.99
CA ALA A 27 4.75 -8.92 -3.42
C ALA A 27 6.22 -9.15 -3.84
N ASP A 28 6.44 -9.72 -5.02
CA ASP A 28 7.78 -9.95 -5.55
C ASP A 28 8.39 -8.69 -6.15
N THR A 29 7.59 -7.82 -6.78
CA THR A 29 8.04 -6.56 -7.38
C THR A 29 7.06 -5.42 -7.13
N GLU A 30 7.52 -4.18 -7.32
CA GLU A 30 6.65 -2.98 -7.24
C GLU A 30 5.50 -3.04 -8.26
N VAL A 31 5.77 -3.61 -9.43
CA VAL A 31 4.78 -3.80 -10.51
C VAL A 31 3.70 -4.78 -10.07
N ASP A 32 4.09 -5.89 -9.44
CA ASP A 32 3.16 -6.90 -8.93
C ASP A 32 2.32 -6.35 -7.76
N ALA A 33 2.94 -5.58 -6.86
CA ALA A 33 2.23 -4.89 -5.79
C ALA A 33 1.16 -3.95 -6.37
N ARG A 34 1.52 -3.13 -7.37
CA ARG A 34 0.60 -2.22 -8.06
C ARG A 34 -0.55 -2.99 -8.72
N ALA A 35 -0.21 -4.04 -9.47
CA ALA A 35 -1.19 -4.84 -10.19
C ALA A 35 -2.19 -5.50 -9.23
N THR A 36 -1.70 -6.04 -8.11
CA THR A 36 -2.52 -6.70 -7.09
C THR A 36 -3.49 -5.73 -6.45
N VAL A 37 -3.03 -4.55 -6.01
CA VAL A 37 -3.91 -3.54 -5.41
C VAL A 37 -4.92 -3.01 -6.44
N ALA A 38 -4.49 -2.76 -7.68
CA ALA A 38 -5.36 -2.26 -8.74
C ALA A 38 -6.41 -3.28 -9.19
N ALA A 39 -6.12 -4.59 -9.13
CA ALA A 39 -7.05 -5.64 -9.49
C ALA A 39 -8.13 -5.85 -8.42
N ASN A 40 -7.80 -5.63 -7.15
CA ASN A 40 -8.70 -5.92 -6.02
C ASN A 40 -9.43 -4.68 -5.47
N THR A 41 -9.04 -3.48 -5.86
CA THR A 41 -9.59 -2.23 -5.30
C THR A 41 -9.79 -1.16 -6.36
N SER A 42 -10.68 -0.21 -6.10
CA SER A 42 -10.85 1.01 -6.91
C SER A 42 -9.87 2.13 -6.55
N HIS A 43 -8.87 1.83 -5.71
CA HIS A 43 -7.99 2.84 -5.14
C HIS A 43 -7.17 3.58 -6.22
N ASN A 44 -6.96 4.86 -5.97
CA ASN A 44 -6.00 5.67 -6.71
C ASN A 44 -4.62 5.53 -6.06
N ILE A 45 -3.77 4.67 -6.64
CA ILE A 45 -2.42 4.42 -6.12
C ILE A 45 -1.52 5.62 -6.45
N GLU A 46 -1.01 6.30 -5.41
CA GLU A 46 -0.16 7.49 -5.53
C GLU A 46 1.32 7.09 -5.59
N PHE A 47 1.76 6.27 -4.63
CA PHE A 47 3.16 5.89 -4.49
C PHE A 47 3.30 4.50 -3.88
N ILE A 48 4.34 3.77 -4.26
CA ILE A 48 4.66 2.45 -3.74
C ILE A 48 6.10 2.49 -3.25
N GLU A 49 6.27 2.21 -1.96
CA GLU A 49 7.56 2.27 -1.28
C GLU A 49 7.97 0.86 -0.85
N PRO A 50 9.14 0.34 -1.29
CA PRO A 50 9.67 -0.90 -0.75
C PRO A 50 10.16 -0.70 0.69
N LEU A 51 9.76 -1.59 1.60
CA LEU A 51 10.18 -1.58 2.99
C LEU A 51 11.17 -2.71 3.26
N GLU A 52 12.36 -2.36 3.74
CA GLU A 52 13.45 -3.30 4.01
C GLU A 52 14.21 -2.95 5.30
N GLY A 53 14.79 -3.96 5.94
CA GLY A 53 15.66 -3.83 7.11
C GLY A 53 15.00 -3.06 8.26
N GLN A 54 15.72 -2.06 8.79
CA GLN A 54 15.31 -1.27 9.96
C GLN A 54 14.00 -0.49 9.75
N PHE A 55 13.69 -0.10 8.51
CA PHE A 55 12.42 0.59 8.22
C PHE A 55 11.22 -0.34 8.38
N LEU A 56 11.35 -1.59 7.94
CA LEU A 56 10.31 -2.59 8.11
C LEU A 56 10.11 -2.94 9.58
N GLU A 57 11.19 -3.13 10.33
CA GLU A 57 11.14 -3.41 11.77
C GLU A 57 10.41 -2.28 12.52
N TYR A 58 10.75 -1.03 12.23
CA TYR A 58 10.09 0.13 12.83
C TYR A 58 8.58 0.20 12.50
N GLU A 59 8.21 -0.09 11.24
CA GLU A 59 6.80 -0.12 10.84
C GLU A 59 6.04 -1.25 11.53
N GLN A 60 6.66 -2.43 11.70
CA GLN A 60 6.04 -3.58 12.39
C GLN A 60 5.81 -3.34 13.88
N GLU A 61 6.58 -2.47 14.52
CA GLU A 61 6.34 -2.04 15.91
C GLU A 61 5.09 -1.17 16.05
N ASN A 62 4.60 -0.58 14.96
CA ASN A 62 3.39 0.24 14.98
C ASN A 62 2.13 -0.65 15.13
N PRO A 63 1.24 -0.39 16.09
CA PRO A 63 0.01 -1.17 16.29
C PRO A 63 -0.95 -1.15 15.09
N ASP A 64 -0.84 -0.15 14.21
CA ASP A 64 -1.65 -0.04 12.99
C ASP A 64 -1.08 -0.83 11.81
N TYR A 65 0.10 -1.42 11.95
CA TYR A 65 0.70 -2.27 10.93
C TYR A 65 -0.13 -3.54 10.74
N LYS A 66 -0.72 -3.67 9.54
CA LYS A 66 -1.50 -4.82 9.13
C LYS A 66 -1.21 -5.14 7.67
N LEU A 67 -0.78 -6.38 7.44
CA LEU A 67 -0.60 -6.89 6.09
C LEU A 67 -1.98 -7.08 5.44
N THR A 68 -2.15 -6.54 4.24
CA THR A 68 -3.39 -6.65 3.48
C THR A 68 -3.31 -7.87 2.58
N GLU A 69 -4.16 -8.85 2.86
CA GLU A 69 -4.34 -10.03 2.01
C GLU A 69 -5.64 -9.89 1.21
N PHE A 70 -5.53 -9.99 -0.11
CA PHE A 70 -6.69 -10.08 -0.97
C PHE A 70 -6.99 -11.56 -1.19
N ASN A 71 -8.02 -12.08 -0.49
CA ASN A 71 -8.49 -13.43 -0.73
C ASN A 71 -9.03 -13.52 -2.17
N GLN A 72 -8.50 -14.47 -2.92
CA GLN A 72 -8.91 -14.77 -4.29
C GLN A 72 -10.25 -15.51 -4.34
#